data_AF-A0A917M0J5-F1
#
_entry.id   AF-A0A917M0J5-F1
#
_cell.length_a   1.000
_cell.length_b   1.000
_cell.length_c   1.000
_cell.angle_alpha   90.00
_cell.angle_beta   90.00
_cell.angle_gamma   90.00
#
_symmetry.space_group_name_H-M   'P 1'
#
loop_
_entity.id
_entity.type
_entity.pdbx_description
1 polymer ?
#
loop_
_entity_poly.entity_id
_entity_poly.type
_entity_poly.pdbx_seq_one_letter_code
_entity_poly.pdbx_strand_id
1 'polypeptide(L)'
;MVKSVITRGNPAVSHCAFTFDDGPMRIPIDAWLDALEQGGASGTFFLTGEWFDRHPAKAREMLARGHELTTHTYHHRRMADVTKAVFFEELKLAELAYQEATGRPAPTFMRFPYASYREENLEWLREWNYLLIEGEDTVDWSGPPSAQLVERVMPKLVNGSIFMFHANEIAKETPQAVKSLLHHTLAKGLAVVPVTELLLANGISTGERSWQVRYKPTLYGSFHSEEWKEVAGKDELRKLAADSLEWGNPQAPTGSGAYSKWLEALSLQLQSEGDTRFVARSFAGQHWAYVFASVRGSVLVLEDFATKEAHADALTSILQWAAHEASILGCDWITSTLDMRRIHKLCEQMGIEAEIVLQEG
;
A
#
# COMPACT_ATOMS: atom_id res chain seq x y z
N MET A 1 -6.85 28.23 7.98
CA MET A 1 -6.59 27.39 6.80
C MET A 1 -5.34 26.58 7.07
N VAL A 2 -5.42 25.25 7.03
CA VAL A 2 -4.22 24.40 7.08
C VAL A 2 -3.40 24.71 5.83
N LYS A 3 -2.10 25.00 5.98
CA LYS A 3 -1.23 25.19 4.82
C LYS A 3 -1.18 23.86 4.06
N SER A 4 -1.46 23.89 2.76
CA SER A 4 -1.36 22.69 1.91
C SER A 4 0.08 22.21 1.74
N VAL A 5 1.06 23.04 2.11
CA VAL A 5 2.49 22.72 2.10
C VAL A 5 3.01 22.75 3.53
N ILE A 6 3.54 21.62 3.98
CA ILE A 6 4.15 21.45 5.30
C ILE A 6 5.65 21.31 5.14
N THR A 7 6.38 22.29 5.66
CA THR A 7 7.85 22.30 5.64
C THR A 7 8.47 22.01 7.00
N ARG A 8 7.66 22.00 8.07
CA ARG A 8 8.09 21.75 9.45
C ARG A 8 6.96 21.31 10.38
N GLY A 9 7.35 20.57 11.41
CA GLY A 9 6.57 20.19 12.58
C GLY A 9 6.47 21.27 13.65
N ASN A 10 5.99 20.86 14.84
CA ASN A 10 5.72 21.75 15.95
C ASN A 10 7.03 22.11 16.66
N PRO A 11 7.45 23.39 16.70
CA PRO A 11 8.71 23.76 17.34
C PRO A 11 8.70 23.54 18.87
N ALA A 12 7.53 23.38 19.49
CA ALA A 12 7.39 23.12 20.92
C ALA A 12 7.47 21.63 21.29
N VAL A 13 7.44 20.72 20.31
CA VAL A 13 7.48 19.27 20.53
C VAL A 13 8.84 18.74 20.07
N SER A 14 9.49 17.94 20.89
CA SER A 14 10.83 17.40 20.61
C SER A 14 10.81 16.25 19.59
N HIS A 15 10.14 16.45 18.46
CA HIS A 15 10.06 15.52 17.34
C HIS A 15 10.83 16.06 16.14
N CYS A 16 11.39 15.19 15.32
CA CYS A 16 11.80 15.47 13.95
C CYS A 16 11.46 14.28 13.06
N ALA A 17 11.39 14.47 11.74
CA ALA A 17 11.12 13.39 10.79
C ALA A 17 12.31 13.20 9.84
N PHE A 18 12.76 11.95 9.72
CA PHE A 18 13.66 11.53 8.65
C PHE A 18 12.82 10.89 7.55
N THR A 19 12.89 11.49 6.37
CA THR A 19 12.09 11.09 5.22
C THR A 19 12.97 10.68 4.07
N PHE A 20 12.53 9.69 3.30
CA PHE A 20 13.32 9.07 2.24
C PHE A 20 12.51 8.99 0.96
N ASP A 21 12.96 9.64 -0.09
CA ASP A 21 12.35 9.57 -1.42
C ASP A 21 13.00 8.47 -2.25
N ASP A 22 12.24 7.87 -3.17
CA ASP A 22 12.66 7.35 -4.49
C ASP A 22 11.90 6.10 -4.97
N GLY A 23 12.16 5.75 -6.23
CA GLY A 23 11.71 4.62 -7.02
C GLY A 23 12.15 4.89 -8.47
N PRO A 24 11.95 3.97 -9.44
CA PRO A 24 11.34 2.66 -9.33
C PRO A 24 12.37 1.51 -9.32
N MET A 25 13.67 1.84 -9.25
CA MET A 25 14.75 0.84 -9.27
C MET A 25 14.86 0.11 -7.92
N ARG A 26 15.55 -1.04 -7.92
CA ARG A 26 15.78 -1.84 -6.71
C ARG A 26 16.58 -1.01 -5.71
N ILE A 27 15.90 -0.55 -4.68
CA ILE A 27 16.51 0.15 -3.55
C ILE A 27 17.15 -0.91 -2.64
N PRO A 28 18.43 -0.80 -2.24
CA PRO A 28 19.00 -1.60 -1.16
C PRO A 28 18.45 -1.13 0.20
N ILE A 29 17.12 -1.12 0.33
CA ILE A 29 16.39 -0.40 1.38
C ILE A 29 16.69 -0.93 2.77
N ASP A 30 17.08 -2.21 2.88
CA ASP A 30 17.41 -2.88 4.13
C ASP A 30 18.45 -2.10 4.94
N ALA A 31 19.46 -1.51 4.29
CA ALA A 31 20.47 -0.72 5.00
C ALA A 31 19.87 0.52 5.69
N TRP A 32 18.84 1.15 5.10
CA TRP A 32 18.12 2.29 5.70
C TRP A 32 17.25 1.83 6.86
N LEU A 33 16.50 0.74 6.67
CA LEU A 33 15.62 0.20 7.71
C LEU A 33 16.46 -0.23 8.94
N ASP A 34 17.57 -0.93 8.72
CA ASP A 34 18.48 -1.35 9.79
C ASP A 34 19.13 -0.16 10.50
N ALA A 35 19.43 0.93 9.77
CA ALA A 35 19.96 2.15 10.36
C ALA A 35 18.95 2.85 11.28
N LEU A 36 17.68 2.90 10.87
CA LEU A 36 16.59 3.47 11.66
C LEU A 36 16.32 2.64 12.92
N GLU A 37 16.21 1.31 12.78
CA GLU A 37 15.96 0.41 13.91
C GLU A 37 17.08 0.42 14.95
N GLN A 38 18.35 0.52 14.53
CA GLN A 38 19.48 0.66 15.46
C GLN A 38 19.37 1.91 16.34
N GLY A 39 18.69 2.96 15.88
CA GLY A 39 18.39 4.16 16.66
C GLY A 39 17.00 4.17 17.30
N GLY A 40 16.24 3.07 17.21
CA GLY A 40 14.87 3.00 17.74
C GLY A 40 13.90 3.97 17.07
N ALA A 41 14.13 4.28 15.79
CA ALA A 41 13.38 5.28 15.03
C ALA A 41 12.56 4.65 13.90
N SER A 42 11.48 5.33 13.51
CA SER A 42 10.72 5.04 12.29
C SER A 42 10.84 6.20 11.31
N GLY A 43 11.16 5.89 10.06
CA GLY A 43 11.16 6.85 8.96
C GLY A 43 9.88 6.83 8.13
N THR A 44 9.71 7.87 7.31
CA THR A 44 8.66 7.94 6.29
C THR A 44 9.28 7.83 4.90
N PHE A 45 8.81 6.89 4.10
CA PHE A 45 9.29 6.63 2.75
C PHE A 45 8.27 7.10 1.71
N PHE A 46 8.66 8.04 0.86
CA PHE A 46 7.91 8.51 -0.29
C PHE A 46 8.35 7.71 -1.52
N LEU A 47 7.54 6.73 -1.92
CA LEU A 47 7.90 5.76 -2.96
C LEU A 47 7.02 5.91 -4.18
N THR A 48 7.56 5.61 -5.37
CA THR A 48 6.79 5.71 -6.60
C THR A 48 5.77 4.57 -6.72
N GLY A 49 4.67 4.80 -7.42
CA GLY A 49 3.70 3.74 -7.76
C GLY A 49 4.35 2.55 -8.46
N GLU A 50 5.27 2.80 -9.40
CA GLU A 50 6.06 1.74 -10.03
C GLU A 50 6.90 0.92 -9.03
N TRP A 51 7.39 1.53 -7.95
CA TRP A 51 8.12 0.80 -6.90
C TRP A 51 7.17 -0.14 -6.13
N PHE A 52 5.98 0.35 -5.77
CA PHE A 52 4.97 -0.47 -5.10
C PHE A 52 4.58 -1.70 -5.94
N ASP A 53 4.42 -1.53 -7.24
CA ASP A 53 4.12 -2.63 -8.17
C ASP A 53 5.23 -3.68 -8.23
N ARG A 54 6.49 -3.26 -8.19
CA ARG A 54 7.65 -4.17 -8.29
C ARG A 54 8.01 -4.82 -6.95
N HIS A 55 7.71 -4.17 -5.84
CA HIS A 55 8.18 -4.55 -4.51
C HIS A 55 7.09 -4.66 -3.44
N PRO A 56 5.93 -5.28 -3.72
CA PRO A 56 4.80 -5.29 -2.77
C PRO A 56 5.13 -6.04 -1.46
N ALA A 57 5.91 -7.12 -1.52
CA ALA A 57 6.36 -7.84 -0.33
C ALA A 57 7.25 -6.97 0.58
N LYS A 58 8.14 -6.16 -0.02
CA LYS A 58 9.00 -5.24 0.73
C LYS A 58 8.19 -4.10 1.34
N ALA A 59 7.18 -3.58 0.63
CA ALA A 59 6.26 -2.58 1.18
C ALA A 59 5.59 -3.08 2.48
N ARG A 60 5.06 -4.32 2.46
CA ARG A 60 4.46 -4.94 3.65
C ARG A 60 5.47 -5.16 4.78
N GLU A 61 6.68 -5.59 4.45
CA GLU A 61 7.76 -5.73 5.43
C GLU A 61 8.10 -4.39 6.11
N MET A 62 8.23 -3.31 5.35
CA MET A 62 8.53 -1.98 5.90
C MET A 62 7.44 -1.50 6.86
N LEU A 63 6.16 -1.69 6.51
CA LEU A 63 5.04 -1.40 7.40
C LEU A 63 5.08 -2.26 8.67
N ALA A 64 5.39 -3.56 8.55
CA ALA A 64 5.52 -4.47 9.69
C ALA A 64 6.69 -4.11 10.62
N ARG A 65 7.75 -3.49 10.08
CA ARG A 65 8.88 -2.91 10.83
C ARG A 65 8.56 -1.54 11.46
N GLY A 66 7.33 -1.03 11.28
CA GLY A 66 6.87 0.21 11.91
C GLY A 66 7.23 1.48 11.13
N HIS A 67 7.69 1.36 9.89
CA HIS A 67 7.92 2.52 9.02
C HIS A 67 6.62 2.99 8.36
N GLU A 68 6.61 4.26 7.96
CA GLU A 68 5.50 4.85 7.23
C GLU A 68 5.83 4.90 5.74
N LEU A 69 4.85 4.57 4.90
CA LEU A 69 4.96 4.62 3.45
C LEU A 69 3.92 5.57 2.89
N THR A 70 4.28 6.37 1.89
CA THR A 70 3.34 7.16 1.10
C THR A 70 3.83 7.35 -0.34
N THR A 71 3.06 8.05 -1.17
CA THR A 71 3.31 8.22 -2.61
C THR A 71 4.31 9.34 -2.93
N HIS A 72 5.16 9.05 -3.91
CA HIS A 72 6.01 10.00 -4.63
C HIS A 72 5.60 10.10 -6.11
N THR A 73 4.29 10.09 -6.39
CA THR A 73 3.66 9.93 -7.72
C THR A 73 3.86 8.53 -8.32
N TYR A 74 3.25 8.24 -9.47
CA TYR A 74 3.39 6.91 -10.06
C TYR A 74 4.68 6.76 -10.87
N HIS A 75 4.93 7.69 -11.80
CA HIS A 75 6.02 7.63 -12.78
C HIS A 75 7.19 8.58 -12.47
N HIS A 76 7.22 9.24 -11.30
CA HIS A 76 8.27 10.18 -10.92
C HIS A 76 8.44 11.37 -11.90
N ARG A 77 7.30 11.94 -12.37
CA ARG A 77 7.29 13.05 -13.33
C ARG A 77 7.52 14.40 -12.67
N ARG A 78 8.03 15.36 -13.44
CA ARG A 78 7.99 16.78 -13.08
C ARG A 78 6.55 17.29 -13.16
N MET A 79 5.88 17.36 -12.02
CA MET A 79 4.43 17.65 -11.98
C MET A 79 4.10 19.09 -12.42
N ALA A 80 5.08 20.00 -12.41
CA ALA A 80 4.96 21.34 -12.99
C ALA A 80 4.74 21.36 -14.52
N ASP A 81 5.02 20.25 -15.20
CA ASP A 81 5.04 20.16 -16.67
C ASP A 81 3.92 19.26 -17.23
N VAL A 82 3.06 18.70 -16.36
CA VAL A 82 1.95 17.82 -16.76
C VAL A 82 0.62 18.58 -16.78
N THR A 83 -0.34 18.07 -17.56
CA THR A 83 -1.71 18.59 -17.58
C THR A 83 -2.47 18.18 -16.31
N LYS A 84 -3.56 18.89 -15.98
CA LYS A 84 -4.45 18.53 -14.84
C LYS A 84 -4.94 17.08 -14.88
N ALA A 85 -5.27 16.59 -16.07
CA ALA A 85 -5.71 15.20 -16.26
C ALA A 85 -4.60 14.20 -15.91
N VAL A 86 -3.38 14.41 -16.42
CA VAL A 86 -2.21 13.57 -16.10
C VAL A 86 -1.84 13.69 -14.61
N PHE A 87 -2.00 14.88 -14.01
CA PHE A 87 -1.74 15.07 -12.59
C PHE A 87 -2.61 14.16 -11.72
N PHE A 88 -3.92 14.13 -11.93
CA PHE A 88 -4.81 13.26 -11.16
C PHE A 88 -4.64 11.79 -11.51
N GLU A 89 -4.29 11.47 -12.75
CA GLU A 89 -3.95 10.09 -13.15
C GLU A 89 -2.72 9.57 -12.37
N GLU A 90 -1.65 10.37 -12.25
CA GLU A 90 -0.47 10.01 -11.46
C GLU A 90 -0.81 9.74 -9.99
N LEU A 91 -1.70 10.54 -9.39
CA LEU A 91 -2.11 10.34 -8.00
C LEU A 91 -2.98 9.09 -7.85
N LYS A 92 -4.02 8.94 -8.69
CA LYS A 92 -4.89 7.76 -8.67
C LYS A 92 -4.11 6.47 -8.88
N LEU A 93 -3.22 6.41 -9.88
CA LEU A 93 -2.41 5.22 -10.13
C LEU A 93 -1.50 4.89 -8.95
N ALA A 94 -0.89 5.90 -8.32
CA ALA A 94 -0.02 5.67 -7.17
C ALA A 94 -0.79 5.20 -5.93
N GLU A 95 -2.00 5.72 -5.70
CA GLU A 95 -2.91 5.26 -4.64
C GLU A 95 -3.33 3.79 -4.86
N LEU A 96 -3.68 3.42 -6.08
CA LEU A 96 -4.02 2.03 -6.43
C LEU A 96 -2.83 1.09 -6.23
N ALA A 97 -1.64 1.48 -6.70
CA ALA A 97 -0.41 0.71 -6.52
C ALA A 97 -0.07 0.53 -5.03
N TYR A 98 -0.18 1.61 -4.23
CA TYR A 98 -0.01 1.55 -2.78
C TYR A 98 -0.97 0.56 -2.14
N GLN A 99 -2.26 0.68 -2.45
CA GLN A 99 -3.29 -0.13 -1.81
C GLN A 99 -3.14 -1.60 -2.17
N GLU A 100 -2.90 -1.92 -3.44
CA GLU A 100 -2.67 -3.31 -3.88
C GLU A 100 -1.37 -3.89 -3.28
N ALA A 101 -0.31 -3.09 -3.14
CA ALA A 101 0.95 -3.55 -2.56
C ALA A 101 0.86 -3.80 -1.05
N THR A 102 0.16 -2.92 -0.33
CA THR A 102 0.14 -2.89 1.14
C THR A 102 -1.08 -3.54 1.77
N GLY A 103 -2.19 -3.67 1.02
CA GLY A 103 -3.50 -4.04 1.55
C GLY A 103 -4.14 -2.95 2.42
N ARG A 104 -3.65 -1.71 2.37
CA ARG A 104 -4.12 -0.59 3.21
C ARG A 104 -4.56 0.61 2.36
N PRO A 105 -5.52 1.41 2.85
CA PRO A 105 -5.83 2.71 2.25
C PRO A 105 -4.60 3.61 2.13
N ALA A 106 -4.49 4.36 1.02
CA ALA A 106 -3.34 5.22 0.75
C ALA A 106 -3.38 6.51 1.58
N PRO A 107 -2.29 6.91 2.28
CA PRO A 107 -2.25 8.19 2.99
C PRO A 107 -2.44 9.39 2.06
N THR A 108 -3.19 10.40 2.50
CA THR A 108 -3.47 11.62 1.72
C THR A 108 -2.44 12.72 1.95
N PHE A 109 -1.17 12.35 1.99
CA PHE A 109 -0.06 13.29 1.95
C PHE A 109 1.05 12.73 1.06
N MET A 110 1.79 13.60 0.38
CA MET A 110 2.78 13.19 -0.61
C MET A 110 3.94 14.16 -0.69
N ARG A 111 4.94 13.83 -1.51
CA ARG A 111 6.00 14.75 -1.93
C ARG A 111 6.12 14.73 -3.45
N PHE A 112 6.29 15.89 -4.07
CA PHE A 112 6.47 15.96 -5.52
C PHE A 112 7.91 15.61 -5.92
N PRO A 113 8.10 14.78 -6.96
CA PRO A 113 9.41 14.57 -7.58
C PRO A 113 10.09 15.88 -7.94
N TYR A 114 11.38 15.97 -7.64
CA TYR A 114 12.24 17.13 -7.92
C TYR A 114 11.77 18.45 -7.30
N ALA A 115 10.88 18.42 -6.31
CA ALA A 115 10.12 19.59 -5.83
C ALA A 115 9.49 20.39 -6.99
N SER A 116 9.09 19.70 -8.06
CA SER A 116 8.66 20.33 -9.31
C SER A 116 7.15 20.49 -9.34
N TYR A 117 6.68 21.67 -8.94
CA TYR A 117 5.27 22.05 -8.98
C TYR A 117 5.09 23.57 -9.14
N ARG A 118 3.89 24.00 -9.51
CA ARG A 118 3.43 25.40 -9.58
C ARG A 118 2.28 25.62 -8.60
N GLU A 119 1.86 26.87 -8.38
CA GLU A 119 0.69 27.15 -7.50
C GLU A 119 -0.57 26.41 -7.99
N GLU A 120 -0.76 26.31 -9.31
CA GLU A 120 -1.89 25.57 -9.90
C GLU A 120 -1.88 24.08 -9.51
N ASN A 121 -0.70 23.45 -9.42
CA ASN A 121 -0.59 22.08 -8.93
C ASN A 121 -0.96 21.97 -7.43
N LEU A 122 -0.68 22.99 -6.62
CA LEU A 122 -1.10 23.02 -5.22
C LEU A 122 -2.62 23.15 -5.10
N GLU A 123 -3.27 23.91 -5.99
CA GLU A 123 -4.72 23.98 -6.07
C GLU A 123 -5.33 22.62 -6.43
N TRP A 124 -4.76 21.91 -7.41
CA TRP A 124 -5.22 20.56 -7.78
C TRP A 124 -4.97 19.56 -6.65
N LEU A 125 -3.87 19.68 -5.91
CA LEU A 125 -3.59 18.83 -4.76
C LEU A 125 -4.62 19.05 -3.63
N ARG A 126 -5.03 20.31 -3.40
CA ARG A 126 -6.11 20.64 -2.45
C ARG A 126 -7.46 20.10 -2.93
N GLU A 127 -7.76 20.19 -4.23
CA GLU A 127 -8.95 19.58 -4.85
C GLU A 127 -8.98 18.06 -4.63
N TRP A 128 -7.80 17.43 -4.69
CA TRP A 128 -7.62 16.01 -4.38
C TRP A 128 -7.55 15.69 -2.88
N ASN A 129 -7.72 16.67 -1.98
CA ASN A 129 -7.60 16.54 -0.52
C ASN A 129 -6.27 15.96 -0.02
N TYR A 130 -5.16 16.36 -0.65
CA TYR A 130 -3.81 15.95 -0.27
C TYR A 130 -3.02 17.07 0.42
N LEU A 131 -2.12 16.68 1.32
CA LEU A 131 -1.08 17.53 1.87
C LEU A 131 0.25 17.32 1.12
N LEU A 132 0.96 18.41 0.81
CA LEU A 132 2.33 18.37 0.32
C LEU A 132 3.30 18.44 1.51
N ILE A 133 4.20 17.47 1.61
CA ILE A 133 5.28 17.45 2.59
C ILE A 133 6.59 17.80 1.90
N GLU A 134 7.20 18.89 2.34
CA GLU A 134 8.56 19.25 2.00
C GLU A 134 9.51 18.94 3.17
N GLY A 135 10.77 19.32 3.02
CA GLY A 135 11.75 19.23 4.07
C GLY A 135 13.04 19.93 3.69
N GLU A 136 13.97 19.94 4.63
CA GLU A 136 15.34 20.39 4.40
C GLU A 136 16.06 19.35 3.53
N ASP A 137 16.42 19.73 2.30
CA ASP A 137 17.20 18.89 1.39
C ASP A 137 18.59 18.60 1.98
N THR A 138 18.90 17.33 2.18
CA THR A 138 20.20 16.88 2.65
C THR A 138 21.22 16.79 1.52
N VAL A 139 20.80 16.88 0.26
CA VAL A 139 21.62 16.81 -0.95
C VAL A 139 22.45 15.52 -0.98
N ASP A 140 21.90 14.42 -0.47
CA ASP A 140 22.52 13.09 -0.51
C ASP A 140 22.45 12.46 -1.91
N TRP A 141 21.51 12.92 -2.75
CA TRP A 141 21.43 12.61 -4.17
C TRP A 141 22.70 12.99 -4.96
N SER A 142 23.59 13.84 -4.41
CA SER A 142 24.90 14.12 -5.03
C SER A 142 26.00 13.13 -4.64
N GLY A 143 25.68 12.10 -3.85
CA GLY A 143 26.61 11.07 -3.37
C GLY A 143 27.74 11.54 -2.44
N PRO A 144 27.52 12.51 -1.52
CA PRO A 144 28.58 12.94 -0.61
C PRO A 144 28.91 11.86 0.44
N PRO A 145 30.11 11.88 1.05
CA PRO A 145 30.44 11.02 2.18
C PRO A 145 29.51 11.28 3.38
N SER A 146 29.24 10.24 4.18
CA SER A 146 28.35 10.31 5.35
C SER A 146 28.70 11.44 6.33
N ALA A 147 29.98 11.70 6.59
CA ALA A 147 30.41 12.79 7.47
C ALA A 147 29.93 14.18 6.99
N GLN A 148 29.94 14.42 5.67
CA GLN A 148 29.48 15.68 5.10
C GLN A 148 27.96 15.84 5.20
N LEU A 149 27.20 14.73 5.10
CA LEU A 149 25.76 14.73 5.35
C LEU A 149 25.46 15.10 6.80
N VAL A 150 26.18 14.49 7.75
CA VAL A 150 26.02 14.81 9.18
C VAL A 150 26.32 16.29 9.43
N GLU A 151 27.41 16.82 8.89
CA GLU A 151 27.79 18.24 9.04
C GLU A 151 26.71 19.19 8.50
N ARG A 152 26.08 18.84 7.36
CA ARG A 152 25.00 19.64 6.75
C ARG A 152 23.71 19.61 7.57
N VAL A 153 23.38 18.45 8.15
CA VAL A 153 22.12 18.23 8.87
C VAL A 153 22.19 18.73 10.31
N MET A 154 23.32 18.55 11.01
CA MET A 154 23.47 18.83 12.44
C MET A 154 23.00 20.23 12.88
N PRO A 155 23.35 21.32 12.17
CA PRO A 155 22.96 22.68 12.58
C PRO A 155 21.46 22.92 12.46
N LYS A 156 20.77 22.14 11.61
CA LYS A 156 19.34 22.23 11.34
C LYS A 156 18.53 21.23 12.18
N LEU A 157 19.18 20.39 12.97
CA LEU A 157 18.55 19.33 13.77
C LEU A 157 17.90 19.94 15.03
N VAL A 158 16.67 20.42 14.87
CA VAL A 158 15.86 21.08 15.89
C VAL A 158 14.43 20.50 15.91
N ASN A 159 13.64 20.88 16.92
CA ASN A 159 12.23 20.52 17.02
C ASN A 159 11.46 20.88 15.75
N GLY A 160 10.69 19.92 15.24
CA GLY A 160 9.87 20.05 14.04
C GLY A 160 10.65 19.95 12.73
N SER A 161 11.96 19.68 12.73
CA SER A 161 12.68 19.53 11.45
C SER A 161 12.20 18.31 10.67
N ILE A 162 12.03 18.47 9.36
CA ILE A 162 11.77 17.38 8.41
C ILE A 162 12.97 17.34 7.47
N PHE A 163 13.66 16.21 7.37
CA PHE A 163 14.83 16.05 6.50
C PHE A 163 14.50 15.15 5.33
N MET A 164 14.85 15.61 4.12
CA MET A 164 14.69 14.87 2.87
C MET A 164 16.01 14.20 2.51
N PHE A 165 16.00 12.88 2.58
CA PHE A 165 17.04 11.98 2.08
C PHE A 165 16.48 11.19 0.91
N HIS A 166 17.34 10.41 0.28
CA HIS A 166 17.02 9.49 -0.79
C HIS A 166 17.32 8.05 -0.32
N ALA A 167 16.52 7.11 -0.79
CA ALA A 167 16.76 5.69 -0.65
C ALA A 167 17.04 5.10 -2.03
N ASN A 168 18.28 5.27 -2.50
CA ASN A 168 18.71 4.79 -3.82
C ASN A 168 20.22 4.45 -3.82
N GLU A 169 20.72 3.95 -4.96
CA GLU A 169 22.13 3.54 -5.10
C GLU A 169 23.14 4.71 -5.06
N ILE A 170 22.71 5.92 -5.41
CA ILE A 170 23.55 7.13 -5.37
C ILE A 170 23.77 7.55 -3.91
N ALA A 171 22.70 7.51 -3.11
CA ALA A 171 22.66 7.85 -1.70
C ALA A 171 23.18 6.73 -0.78
N LYS A 172 24.12 5.89 -1.24
CA LYS A 172 24.64 4.72 -0.50
C LYS A 172 25.24 5.02 0.88
N GLU A 173 25.67 6.26 1.11
CA GLU A 173 26.26 6.72 2.39
C GLU A 173 25.20 7.21 3.38
N THR A 174 23.95 7.39 2.94
CA THR A 174 22.84 7.88 3.77
C THR A 174 22.57 6.99 4.98
N PRO A 175 22.55 5.64 4.91
CA PRO A 175 22.38 4.80 6.08
C PRO A 175 23.41 5.08 7.19
N GLN A 176 24.68 5.28 6.82
CA GLN A 176 25.72 5.56 7.80
C GLN A 176 25.56 6.96 8.41
N ALA A 177 25.16 7.95 7.61
CA ALA A 177 24.83 9.28 8.12
C ALA A 177 23.62 9.24 9.07
N VAL A 178 22.56 8.52 8.72
CA VAL A 178 21.36 8.33 9.54
C VAL A 178 21.72 7.72 10.90
N LYS A 179 22.55 6.68 10.95
CA LYS A 179 23.03 6.11 12.23
C LYS A 179 23.71 7.16 13.10
N SER A 180 24.62 7.95 12.54
CA SER A 180 25.29 9.02 13.28
C SER A 180 24.30 10.07 13.76
N LEU A 181 23.38 10.50 12.89
CA LEU A 181 22.37 11.51 13.22
C LEU A 181 21.42 11.04 14.33
N LEU A 182 21.06 9.76 14.37
CA LEU A 182 20.23 9.18 15.43
C LEU A 182 20.91 9.23 16.81
N HIS A 183 22.23 9.06 16.87
CA HIS A 183 22.96 9.30 18.12
C HIS A 183 22.86 10.77 18.58
N HIS A 184 22.89 11.71 17.64
CA HIS A 184 22.77 13.13 17.95
C HIS A 184 21.35 13.56 18.31
N THR A 185 20.32 12.98 17.69
CA THR A 185 18.92 13.24 18.08
C THR A 185 18.68 12.76 19.51
N LEU A 186 19.15 11.56 19.85
CA LEU A 186 19.06 11.02 21.21
C LEU A 186 19.75 11.93 22.24
N ALA A 187 20.97 12.39 21.94
CA ALA A 187 21.71 13.31 22.80
C ALA A 187 21.02 14.68 22.99
N LYS A 188 20.21 15.10 22.01
CA LYS A 188 19.40 16.33 22.06
C LYS A 188 18.02 16.13 22.67
N GLY A 189 17.63 14.90 23.01
CA GLY A 189 16.27 14.56 23.44
C GLY A 189 15.22 14.72 22.34
N LEU A 190 15.63 14.59 21.07
CA LEU A 190 14.76 14.62 19.89
C LEU A 190 14.37 13.19 19.49
N ALA A 191 13.08 12.93 19.36
CA ALA A 191 12.56 11.68 18.81
C ALA A 191 12.45 11.79 17.28
N VAL A 192 12.95 10.78 16.56
CA VAL A 192 12.72 10.64 15.12
C VAL A 192 11.43 9.84 14.91
N VAL A 193 10.42 10.49 14.35
CA VAL A 193 9.06 9.95 14.23
C VAL A 193 8.57 10.01 12.78
N PRO A 194 7.58 9.17 12.40
CA PRO A 194 6.90 9.29 11.12
C PRO A 194 6.25 10.67 10.93
N VAL A 195 6.06 11.07 9.67
CA VAL A 195 5.44 12.33 9.28
C VAL A 195 4.02 12.44 9.85
N THR A 196 3.21 11.37 9.84
CA THR A 196 1.88 11.43 10.45
C THR A 196 1.94 11.82 11.94
N GLU A 197 2.85 11.24 12.72
CA GLU A 197 3.01 11.61 14.14
C GLU A 197 3.47 13.07 14.33
N LEU A 198 4.40 13.52 13.48
CA LEU A 198 4.84 14.92 13.45
C LEU A 198 3.69 15.88 13.08
N LEU A 199 2.79 15.49 12.17
CA LEU A 199 1.61 16.25 11.78
C LEU A 199 0.55 16.28 12.88
N LEU A 200 0.32 15.16 13.57
CA LEU A 200 -0.59 15.12 14.72
C LEU A 200 -0.11 16.08 15.83
N ALA A 201 1.19 16.15 16.09
CA ALA A 201 1.77 17.12 17.02
C ALA A 201 1.57 18.59 16.58
N ASN A 202 1.30 18.83 15.30
CA ASN A 202 0.90 20.12 14.74
C ASN A 202 -0.63 20.37 14.79
N GLY A 203 -1.43 19.42 15.29
CA GLY A 203 -2.89 19.46 15.22
C GLY A 203 -3.43 19.23 13.81
N ILE A 204 -2.66 18.57 12.94
CA ILE A 204 -3.04 18.22 11.57
C ILE A 204 -3.27 16.70 11.51
N SER A 205 -4.51 16.28 11.28
CA SER A 205 -4.82 14.89 10.99
C SER A 205 -4.57 14.59 9.51
N THR A 206 -3.92 13.46 9.22
CA THR A 206 -3.82 12.93 7.86
C THR A 206 -5.07 12.11 7.54
N GLY A 207 -5.51 12.19 6.28
CA GLY A 207 -6.56 11.32 5.76
C GLY A 207 -5.96 10.08 5.12
N GLU A 208 -6.84 9.14 4.78
CA GLU A 208 -6.51 8.00 3.94
C GLU A 208 -7.55 7.88 2.83
N ARG A 209 -7.18 7.19 1.75
CA ARG A 209 -8.04 6.96 0.60
C ARG A 209 -8.07 5.48 0.24
N SER A 210 -9.27 4.91 0.23
CA SER A 210 -9.52 3.54 -0.18
C SER A 210 -10.26 3.52 -1.50
N TRP A 211 -9.80 2.65 -2.41
CA TRP A 211 -10.41 2.38 -3.70
C TRP A 211 -11.02 0.98 -3.71
N GLN A 212 -11.98 0.75 -4.59
CA GLN A 212 -12.51 -0.57 -4.89
C GLN A 212 -12.84 -0.67 -6.38
N VAL A 213 -12.72 -1.86 -6.94
CA VAL A 213 -13.31 -2.18 -8.24
C VAL A 213 -14.73 -2.66 -8.04
N ARG A 214 -15.68 -2.19 -8.84
CA ARG A 214 -17.01 -2.78 -8.94
C ARG A 214 -17.31 -3.18 -10.38
N TYR A 215 -18.00 -4.30 -10.57
CA TYR A 215 -18.35 -4.83 -11.88
C TYR A 215 -19.69 -5.56 -11.89
N LYS A 216 -20.31 -5.65 -13.08
CA LYS A 216 -21.61 -6.32 -13.23
C LYS A 216 -21.50 -7.85 -13.13
N PRO A 217 -22.46 -8.52 -12.44
CA PRO A 217 -22.55 -9.97 -12.41
C PRO A 217 -22.90 -10.55 -13.79
N THR A 218 -21.88 -10.83 -14.60
CA THR A 218 -22.04 -11.36 -15.96
C THR A 218 -21.32 -12.68 -16.08
N LEU A 219 -22.08 -13.76 -16.32
CA LEU A 219 -21.51 -15.07 -16.65
C LEU A 219 -20.99 -15.07 -18.09
N TYR A 220 -19.87 -15.75 -18.30
CA TYR A 220 -19.28 -15.95 -19.62
C TYR A 220 -18.90 -17.41 -19.82
N GLY A 221 -19.30 -17.98 -20.96
CA GLY A 221 -19.05 -19.38 -21.28
C GLY A 221 -19.77 -20.35 -20.35
N SER A 222 -19.16 -21.52 -20.12
CA SER A 222 -19.67 -22.55 -19.21
C SER A 222 -19.04 -22.39 -17.83
N PHE A 223 -19.88 -22.22 -16.81
CA PHE A 223 -19.45 -22.20 -15.41
C PHE A 223 -19.79 -23.55 -14.74
N HIS A 224 -18.78 -24.16 -14.13
CA HIS A 224 -18.89 -25.45 -13.45
C HIS A 224 -19.05 -25.25 -11.94
N SER A 225 -20.27 -25.01 -11.49
CA SER A 225 -20.57 -24.73 -10.07
C SER A 225 -20.22 -25.91 -9.15
N GLU A 226 -20.24 -27.13 -9.67
CA GLU A 226 -19.88 -28.37 -8.96
C GLU A 226 -18.42 -28.43 -8.48
N GLU A 227 -17.53 -27.63 -9.08
CA GLU A 227 -16.13 -27.53 -8.69
C GLU A 227 -15.92 -26.66 -7.45
N TRP A 228 -16.91 -25.85 -7.09
CA TRP A 228 -16.88 -24.93 -5.95
C TRP A 228 -17.66 -25.53 -4.78
N LYS A 229 -16.99 -25.69 -3.65
CA LYS A 229 -17.60 -26.26 -2.44
C LYS A 229 -17.34 -25.37 -1.24
N GLU A 230 -18.31 -25.34 -0.35
CA GLU A 230 -18.18 -24.65 0.93
C GLU A 230 -17.00 -25.22 1.72
N VAL A 231 -16.16 -24.34 2.23
CA VAL A 231 -15.09 -24.68 3.16
C VAL A 231 -15.73 -24.81 4.53
N ALA A 232 -16.04 -26.03 4.94
CA ALA A 232 -16.71 -26.29 6.21
C ALA A 232 -15.88 -27.25 7.08
N GLY A 233 -15.80 -26.94 8.37
CA GLY A 233 -15.15 -27.79 9.36
C GLY A 233 -13.62 -27.70 9.38
N LYS A 234 -13.03 -28.30 10.42
CA LYS A 234 -11.60 -28.13 10.74
C LYS A 234 -10.67 -28.81 9.75
N ASP A 235 -11.07 -29.94 9.17
CA ASP A 235 -10.19 -30.72 8.30
C ASP A 235 -10.07 -30.11 6.92
N GLU A 236 -11.17 -29.61 6.35
CA GLU A 236 -11.15 -28.89 5.08
C GLU A 236 -10.37 -27.58 5.20
N LEU A 237 -10.57 -26.83 6.30
CA LEU A 237 -9.81 -25.62 6.56
C LEU A 237 -8.30 -25.88 6.67
N ARG A 238 -7.89 -26.95 7.37
CA ARG A 238 -6.47 -27.33 7.49
C ARG A 238 -5.85 -27.67 6.15
N LYS A 239 -6.62 -28.35 5.29
CA LYS A 239 -6.19 -28.71 3.94
C LYS A 239 -6.08 -27.47 3.05
N LEU A 240 -7.09 -26.59 3.06
CA LEU A 240 -7.03 -25.32 2.35
C LEU A 240 -5.85 -24.48 2.81
N ALA A 241 -5.60 -24.38 4.12
CA ALA A 241 -4.45 -23.65 4.65
C ALA A 241 -3.11 -24.25 4.16
N ALA A 242 -3.01 -25.58 4.07
CA ALA A 242 -1.80 -26.24 3.57
C ALA A 242 -1.61 -25.96 2.07
N ASP A 243 -2.66 -26.14 1.26
CA ASP A 243 -2.60 -25.91 -0.18
C ASP A 243 -2.30 -24.43 -0.48
N SER A 244 -3.03 -23.51 0.14
CA SER A 244 -2.99 -22.07 -0.18
C SER A 244 -1.76 -21.32 0.32
N LEU A 245 -1.06 -21.85 1.32
CA LEU A 245 0.20 -21.26 1.80
C LEU A 245 1.27 -21.25 0.70
N GLU A 246 1.23 -22.21 -0.22
CA GLU A 246 2.20 -22.35 -1.32
C GLU A 246 1.84 -21.54 -2.57
N TRP A 247 0.68 -20.88 -2.60
CA TRP A 247 0.18 -20.16 -3.78
C TRP A 247 0.83 -18.79 -3.99
N GLY A 248 1.76 -18.39 -3.12
CA GLY A 248 2.38 -17.07 -3.17
C GLY A 248 1.38 -15.94 -2.89
N ASN A 249 0.31 -16.21 -2.15
CA ASN A 249 -0.66 -15.19 -1.74
C ASN A 249 0.10 -14.08 -0.98
N PRO A 250 0.02 -12.80 -1.44
CA PRO A 250 0.65 -11.68 -0.76
C PRO A 250 0.30 -11.54 0.73
N GLN A 251 -0.88 -12.00 1.14
CA GLN A 251 -1.37 -11.98 2.52
C GLN A 251 -0.89 -13.19 3.34
N ALA A 252 -0.40 -14.26 2.71
CA ALA A 252 0.06 -15.44 3.41
C ALA A 252 1.31 -15.13 4.24
N PRO A 253 1.33 -15.48 5.55
CA PRO A 253 2.49 -15.35 6.39
C PRO A 253 3.70 -16.11 5.85
N THR A 254 4.91 -15.60 6.13
CA THR A 254 6.17 -16.27 5.80
C THR A 254 6.97 -16.60 7.07
N GLY A 255 7.94 -17.49 6.94
CA GLY A 255 8.86 -17.86 8.03
C GLY A 255 8.28 -18.86 9.03
N SER A 256 8.90 -18.93 10.21
CA SER A 256 8.53 -19.90 11.25
C SER A 256 7.10 -19.67 11.75
N GLY A 257 6.31 -20.75 11.81
CA GLY A 257 4.91 -20.71 12.23
C GLY A 257 3.94 -20.16 11.19
N ALA A 258 4.38 -19.95 9.93
CA ALA A 258 3.54 -19.43 8.86
C ALA A 258 2.22 -20.20 8.69
N TYR A 259 2.29 -21.54 8.65
CA TYR A 259 1.11 -22.39 8.56
C TYR A 259 0.09 -22.14 9.67
N SER A 260 0.53 -22.09 10.93
CA SER A 260 -0.37 -21.90 12.06
C SER A 260 -1.05 -20.53 12.01
N LYS A 261 -0.28 -19.47 11.68
CA LYS A 261 -0.81 -18.12 11.51
C LYS A 261 -1.80 -18.04 10.35
N TRP A 262 -1.51 -18.74 9.26
CA TRP A 262 -2.38 -18.76 8.09
C TRP A 262 -3.68 -19.51 8.35
N LEU A 263 -3.59 -20.67 9.01
CA LEU A 263 -4.75 -21.43 9.46
C LEU A 263 -5.63 -20.61 10.41
N GLU A 264 -5.02 -19.87 11.34
CA GLU A 264 -5.74 -18.95 12.23
C GLU A 264 -6.45 -17.85 11.44
N ALA A 265 -5.76 -17.19 10.50
CA ALA A 265 -6.35 -16.15 9.65
C ALA A 265 -7.57 -16.65 8.85
N LEU A 266 -7.46 -17.81 8.18
CA LEU A 266 -8.59 -18.41 7.47
C LEU A 266 -9.71 -18.86 8.43
N SER A 267 -9.38 -19.27 9.66
CA SER A 267 -10.39 -19.69 10.63
C SER A 267 -11.28 -18.55 11.12
N LEU A 268 -10.77 -17.30 11.10
CA LEU A 268 -11.55 -16.12 11.45
C LEU A 268 -12.66 -15.86 10.43
N GLN A 269 -12.43 -16.19 9.15
CA GLN A 269 -13.43 -16.05 8.10
C GLN A 269 -14.65 -16.96 8.34
N LEU A 270 -14.43 -18.18 8.84
CA LEU A 270 -15.51 -19.10 9.23
C LEU A 270 -16.32 -18.64 10.45
N GLN A 271 -15.76 -17.73 11.25
CA GLN A 271 -16.43 -17.18 12.43
C GLN A 271 -17.19 -15.89 12.11
N SER A 272 -17.12 -15.41 10.87
CA SER A 272 -17.80 -14.17 10.47
C SER A 272 -19.32 -14.31 10.65
N GLU A 273 -19.91 -13.33 11.34
CA GLU A 273 -21.35 -13.19 11.43
C GLU A 273 -21.88 -12.48 10.16
N GLY A 274 -23.00 -12.94 9.61
CA GLY A 274 -23.64 -12.33 8.43
C GLY A 274 -23.89 -13.31 7.28
N ASP A 275 -24.36 -12.77 6.16
CA ASP A 275 -24.55 -13.57 4.93
C ASP A 275 -23.21 -13.65 4.18
N THR A 276 -22.40 -14.64 4.55
CA THR A 276 -21.06 -14.89 3.99
C THR A 276 -21.00 -16.19 3.21
N ARG A 277 -20.06 -16.26 2.26
CA ARG A 277 -19.69 -17.47 1.53
C ARG A 277 -18.20 -17.69 1.68
N PHE A 278 -17.80 -18.86 2.16
CA PHE A 278 -16.41 -19.30 2.09
C PHE A 278 -16.35 -20.58 1.29
N VAL A 279 -15.82 -20.50 0.07
CA VAL A 279 -15.75 -21.63 -0.87
C VAL A 279 -14.34 -21.88 -1.34
N ALA A 280 -14.06 -23.13 -1.70
CA ALA A 280 -12.84 -23.52 -2.38
C ALA A 280 -13.18 -24.25 -3.69
N ARG A 281 -12.43 -23.90 -4.73
CA ARG A 281 -12.45 -24.63 -6.00
C ARG A 281 -11.46 -25.79 -5.92
N SER A 282 -11.92 -26.99 -6.23
CA SER A 282 -11.09 -28.21 -6.07
C SER A 282 -11.12 -29.09 -7.31
N PHE A 283 -9.95 -29.59 -7.72
CA PHE A 283 -9.81 -30.57 -8.80
C PHE A 283 -8.76 -31.62 -8.43
N ALA A 284 -9.03 -32.88 -8.78
CA ALA A 284 -8.15 -34.02 -8.50
C ALA A 284 -7.68 -34.12 -7.03
N GLY A 285 -8.55 -33.75 -6.09
CA GLY A 285 -8.27 -33.84 -4.65
C GLY A 285 -7.40 -32.71 -4.08
N GLN A 286 -7.08 -31.66 -4.85
CA GLN A 286 -6.36 -30.46 -4.39
C GLN A 286 -7.21 -29.21 -4.55
N HIS A 287 -6.98 -28.20 -3.70
CA HIS A 287 -7.54 -26.87 -3.89
C HIS A 287 -6.73 -26.08 -4.91
N TRP A 288 -7.43 -25.25 -5.68
CA TRP A 288 -6.84 -24.40 -6.72
C TRP A 288 -7.22 -22.93 -6.59
N ALA A 289 -8.32 -22.64 -5.89
CA ALA A 289 -8.71 -21.30 -5.53
C ALA A 289 -9.57 -21.34 -4.26
N TYR A 290 -9.65 -20.21 -3.56
CA TYR A 290 -10.71 -19.97 -2.59
C TYR A 290 -11.28 -18.57 -2.76
N VAL A 291 -12.51 -18.40 -2.30
CA VAL A 291 -13.15 -17.10 -2.19
C VAL A 291 -13.88 -17.02 -0.85
N PHE A 292 -13.61 -15.94 -0.14
CA PHE A 292 -14.41 -15.47 0.98
C PHE A 292 -15.14 -14.20 0.55
N ALA A 293 -16.47 -14.22 0.63
CA ALA A 293 -17.33 -13.12 0.22
C ALA A 293 -18.41 -12.84 1.25
N SER A 294 -18.89 -11.60 1.27
CA SER A 294 -20.05 -11.17 2.05
C SER A 294 -21.09 -10.50 1.16
N VAL A 295 -22.35 -10.47 1.62
CA VAL A 295 -23.42 -9.73 0.94
C VAL A 295 -23.73 -8.46 1.73
N ARG A 296 -23.68 -7.31 1.06
CA ARG A 296 -24.00 -6.00 1.64
C ARG A 296 -25.06 -5.30 0.79
N GLY A 297 -26.32 -5.39 1.21
CA GLY A 297 -27.45 -4.90 0.41
C GLY A 297 -27.58 -5.71 -0.89
N SER A 298 -27.53 -5.04 -2.05
CA SER A 298 -27.50 -5.70 -3.37
C SER A 298 -26.09 -5.84 -3.94
N VAL A 299 -25.06 -5.88 -3.09
CA VAL A 299 -23.65 -6.00 -3.52
C VAL A 299 -23.01 -7.25 -2.94
N LEU A 300 -22.42 -8.08 -3.80
CA LEU A 300 -21.52 -9.15 -3.37
C LEU A 300 -20.11 -8.56 -3.21
N VAL A 301 -19.54 -8.64 -2.01
CA VAL A 301 -18.21 -8.13 -1.69
C VAL A 301 -17.25 -9.31 -1.63
N LEU A 302 -16.23 -9.30 -2.49
CA LEU A 302 -15.10 -10.22 -2.40
C LEU A 302 -14.14 -9.71 -1.32
N GLU A 303 -14.23 -10.31 -0.14
CA GLU A 303 -13.47 -9.90 1.05
C GLU A 303 -12.03 -10.45 1.00
N ASP A 304 -11.88 -11.69 0.53
CA ASP A 304 -10.58 -12.32 0.31
C ASP A 304 -10.69 -13.41 -0.76
N PHE A 305 -9.62 -13.62 -1.51
CA PHE A 305 -9.51 -14.72 -2.45
C PHE A 305 -8.07 -14.97 -2.83
N ALA A 306 -7.77 -16.21 -3.21
CA ALA A 306 -6.49 -16.55 -3.80
C ALA A 306 -6.63 -17.66 -4.81
N THR A 307 -5.65 -17.74 -5.71
CA THR A 307 -5.52 -18.80 -6.71
C THR A 307 -4.12 -19.39 -6.68
N LYS A 308 -4.02 -20.70 -6.94
CA LYS A 308 -2.74 -21.42 -7.04
C LYS A 308 -1.82 -20.88 -8.12
N GLU A 309 -2.39 -20.41 -9.22
CA GLU A 309 -1.66 -19.85 -10.34
C GLU A 309 -1.99 -18.35 -10.49
N ALA A 310 -0.98 -17.54 -10.76
CA ALA A 310 -1.13 -16.10 -11.01
C ALA A 310 -1.59 -15.79 -12.45
N HIS A 311 -1.94 -16.79 -13.26
CA HIS A 311 -2.36 -16.61 -14.66
C HIS A 311 -3.79 -16.06 -14.78
N ALA A 312 -4.10 -15.44 -15.92
CA ALA A 312 -5.39 -14.79 -16.19
C ALA A 312 -6.59 -15.73 -15.97
N ASP A 313 -6.45 -17.00 -16.36
CA ASP A 313 -7.52 -18.01 -16.28
C ASP A 313 -7.99 -18.31 -14.85
N ALA A 314 -7.09 -18.12 -13.88
CA ALA A 314 -7.39 -18.40 -12.48
C ALA A 314 -8.30 -17.33 -11.85
N LEU A 315 -8.01 -16.05 -12.11
CA LEU A 315 -8.86 -14.94 -11.63
C LEU A 315 -10.22 -14.96 -12.34
N THR A 316 -10.27 -15.33 -13.63
CA THR A 316 -11.53 -15.54 -14.36
C THR A 316 -12.45 -16.55 -13.65
N SER A 317 -11.89 -17.62 -13.07
CA SER A 317 -12.68 -18.61 -12.32
C SER A 317 -13.35 -17.98 -11.09
N ILE A 318 -12.65 -17.11 -10.37
CA ILE A 318 -13.20 -16.36 -9.22
C ILE A 318 -14.30 -15.41 -9.69
N LEU A 319 -14.07 -14.66 -10.79
CA LEU A 319 -15.07 -13.72 -11.32
C LEU A 319 -16.34 -14.45 -11.79
N GLN A 320 -16.21 -15.63 -12.40
CA GLN A 320 -17.37 -16.44 -12.79
C GLN A 320 -18.12 -16.99 -11.58
N TRP A 321 -17.41 -17.47 -10.55
CA TRP A 321 -18.05 -17.87 -9.30
C TRP A 321 -18.82 -16.71 -8.67
N ALA A 322 -18.20 -15.54 -8.59
CA ALA A 322 -18.82 -14.35 -8.03
C ALA A 322 -20.05 -13.91 -8.84
N ALA A 323 -19.99 -13.97 -10.18
CA ALA A 323 -21.12 -13.66 -11.05
C ALA A 323 -22.29 -14.64 -10.87
N HIS A 324 -22.00 -15.95 -10.76
CA HIS A 324 -23.01 -16.96 -10.48
C HIS A 324 -23.69 -16.72 -9.12
N GLU A 325 -22.88 -16.54 -8.07
CA GLU A 325 -23.37 -16.35 -6.71
C GLU A 325 -24.17 -15.05 -6.58
N ALA A 326 -23.67 -13.94 -7.13
CA ALA A 326 -24.38 -12.68 -7.18
C ALA A 326 -25.72 -12.80 -7.92
N SER A 327 -25.81 -13.60 -8.99
CA SER A 327 -27.06 -13.84 -9.70
C SER A 327 -28.09 -14.61 -8.87
N ILE A 328 -27.65 -15.62 -8.11
CA ILE A 328 -28.53 -16.37 -7.19
C ILE A 328 -29.06 -15.46 -6.08
N LEU A 329 -28.20 -14.58 -5.58
CA LEU A 329 -28.50 -13.68 -4.46
C LEU A 329 -29.21 -12.39 -4.89
N GLY A 330 -29.40 -12.16 -6.19
CA GLY A 330 -30.02 -10.95 -6.71
C GLY A 330 -29.19 -9.68 -6.48
N CYS A 331 -27.86 -9.79 -6.46
CA CYS A 331 -26.96 -8.66 -6.35
C CYS A 331 -26.83 -7.93 -7.70
N ASP A 332 -26.76 -6.60 -7.67
CA ASP A 332 -26.60 -5.72 -8.84
C ASP A 332 -25.14 -5.50 -9.24
N TRP A 333 -24.24 -5.68 -8.26
CA TRP A 333 -22.81 -5.40 -8.37
C TRP A 333 -21.99 -6.42 -7.58
N ILE A 334 -20.78 -6.66 -8.05
CA ILE A 334 -19.72 -7.31 -7.29
C ILE A 334 -18.62 -6.29 -7.05
N THR A 335 -18.04 -6.26 -5.85
CA THR A 335 -16.95 -5.33 -5.50
C THR A 335 -15.76 -6.03 -4.84
N SER A 336 -14.57 -5.47 -4.99
CA SER A 336 -13.33 -5.94 -4.36
C SER A 336 -12.36 -4.79 -4.12
N THR A 337 -11.65 -4.81 -2.99
CA THR A 337 -10.48 -3.94 -2.74
C THR A 337 -9.16 -4.61 -3.15
N LEU A 338 -9.22 -5.89 -3.52
CA LEU A 338 -8.09 -6.73 -3.97
C LEU A 338 -8.06 -6.82 -5.49
N ASP A 339 -6.85 -6.91 -6.06
CA ASP A 339 -6.60 -7.06 -7.51
C ASP A 339 -7.39 -6.06 -8.39
N MET A 340 -7.67 -4.85 -7.89
CA MET A 340 -8.60 -3.89 -8.51
C MET A 340 -8.27 -3.61 -9.98
N ARG A 341 -7.01 -3.26 -10.27
CA ARG A 341 -6.53 -2.96 -11.64
C ARG A 341 -6.61 -4.19 -12.54
N ARG A 342 -6.33 -5.38 -11.99
CA ARG A 342 -6.34 -6.63 -12.75
C ARG A 342 -7.77 -7.08 -13.06
N ILE A 343 -8.68 -7.02 -12.09
CA ILE A 343 -10.10 -7.30 -12.27
C ILE A 343 -10.69 -6.33 -13.29
N HIS A 344 -10.45 -5.02 -13.14
CA HIS A 344 -10.95 -4.01 -14.08
C HIS A 344 -10.52 -4.32 -15.53
N LYS A 345 -9.23 -4.60 -15.74
CA LYS A 345 -8.69 -4.96 -17.05
C LYS A 345 -9.31 -6.24 -17.61
N LEU A 346 -9.55 -7.27 -16.78
CA LEU A 346 -10.22 -8.49 -17.22
C LEU A 346 -11.68 -8.23 -17.62
N CYS A 347 -12.41 -7.43 -16.84
CA CYS A 347 -13.77 -7.02 -17.18
C CYS A 347 -13.83 -6.28 -18.53
N GLU A 348 -12.91 -5.34 -18.78
CA GLU A 348 -12.80 -4.65 -20.07
C GLU A 348 -12.57 -5.64 -21.23
N GLN A 349 -11.67 -6.60 -21.05
CA GLN A 349 -11.38 -7.63 -22.06
C GLN A 349 -12.58 -8.54 -22.35
N MET A 350 -13.44 -8.75 -21.34
CA MET A 350 -14.64 -9.59 -21.44
C MET A 350 -15.91 -8.81 -21.84
N GLY A 351 -15.81 -7.48 -22.00
CA GLY A 351 -16.98 -6.61 -22.26
C GLY A 351 -17.94 -6.50 -21.08
N ILE A 352 -17.46 -6.70 -19.85
CA ILE A 352 -18.22 -6.55 -18.61
C ILE A 352 -18.10 -5.10 -18.14
N GLU A 353 -19.23 -4.47 -17.85
CA GLU A 353 -19.25 -3.13 -17.23
C GLU A 353 -18.55 -3.16 -15.86
N ALA A 354 -17.49 -2.37 -15.72
CA ALA A 354 -16.67 -2.28 -14.53
C ALA A 354 -16.09 -0.87 -14.36
N GLU A 355 -15.79 -0.51 -13.11
CA GLU A 355 -15.14 0.75 -12.77
C GLU A 355 -14.36 0.65 -11.46
N ILE A 356 -13.31 1.46 -11.34
CA ILE A 356 -12.56 1.65 -10.09
C ILE A 356 -12.98 2.99 -9.46
N VAL A 357 -13.64 2.88 -8.31
CA VAL A 357 -14.29 3.98 -7.58
C VAL A 357 -13.73 4.12 -6.18
N LEU A 358 -13.89 5.30 -5.59
CA LEU A 358 -13.62 5.50 -4.18
C LEU A 358 -14.57 4.65 -3.35
N GLN A 359 -14.06 4.06 -2.28
CA GLN A 359 -14.92 3.48 -1.25
C GLN A 359 -15.54 4.65 -0.47
N GLU A 360 -16.86 4.80 -0.55
CA GLU A 360 -17.57 5.73 0.34
C GLU A 360 -17.48 5.18 1.77
N GLY A 361 -17.00 6.03 2.69
CA GLY A 361 -16.80 5.70 4.10
C GLY A 361 -18.08 5.71 4.92
#